data_AF-A0A455UGA7-F1
#
_entry.id   AF-A0A455UGA7-F1
#
_cell.length_a   1.000
_cell.length_b   1.000
_cell.length_c   1.000
_cell.angle_alpha   90.00
_cell.angle_beta   90.00
_cell.angle_gamma   90.00
#
_symmetry.space_group_name_H-M   'P 1'
#
loop_
_entity.id
_entity.type
_entity.pdbx_description
1 polymer ?
#
loop_
_entity_poly.entity_id
_entity_poly.type
_entity_poly.pdbx_seq_one_letter_code
_entity_poly.pdbx_strand_id
1 'polypeptide(L)'
;MRQRVDSLFLHHQVVPPRQIVDAADLLLSLALVDKSDTITVTTREVADLLCPPQRFHLLPFSETLSVQPYGLVSLRHQRLSPGAAVLMSTLREIIAQGA
;
A
#
# COMPACT_ATOMS: atom_id res chain seq x y z
N MET A 1 0.78 6.53 -0.33
CA MET A 1 0.59 6.18 -1.75
C MET A 1 0.18 7.39 -2.59
N ARG A 2 -0.97 8.03 -2.33
CA ARG A 2 -1.48 9.17 -3.12
C ARG A 2 -0.43 10.23 -3.49
N GLN A 3 0.21 10.86 -2.50
CA GLN A 3 1.24 11.88 -2.74
C GLN A 3 2.38 11.39 -3.65
N ARG A 4 2.77 10.11 -3.54
CA ARG A 4 3.84 9.54 -4.37
C ARG A 4 3.38 9.35 -5.82
N VAL A 5 2.14 8.89 -6.03
CA VAL A 5 1.53 8.77 -7.35
C VAL A 5 1.37 10.16 -8.00
N ASP A 6 0.88 11.14 -7.25
CA ASP A 6 0.75 12.53 -7.74
C ASP A 6 2.11 13.10 -8.14
N SER A 7 3.16 12.81 -7.34
CA SER A 7 4.53 13.22 -7.65
C SER A 7 5.07 12.59 -8.93
N LEU A 8 4.67 11.35 -9.26
CA LEU A 8 5.05 10.69 -10.51
C LEU A 8 4.40 11.35 -11.72
N PHE A 9 3.10 11.68 -11.66
CA PHE A 9 2.45 12.43 -12.74
C PHE A 9 3.19 13.73 -13.02
N LEU A 10 3.54 14.48 -11.98
CA LEU A 10 4.31 15.71 -12.09
C LEU A 10 5.73 15.47 -12.65
N HIS A 11 6.42 14.44 -12.16
CA HIS A 11 7.78 14.08 -12.60
C HIS A 11 7.83 13.79 -14.10
N HIS A 12 6.85 13.03 -14.62
CA HIS A 12 6.75 12.69 -16.03
C HIS A 12 6.05 13.77 -16.87
N GLN A 13 5.71 14.93 -16.29
CA GLN A 13 4.99 16.02 -16.96
C GLN A 13 3.64 15.58 -17.57
N VAL A 14 3.01 14.57 -16.98
CA VAL A 14 1.70 14.06 -17.38
C VAL A 14 0.63 14.79 -16.57
N VAL A 15 -0.43 15.23 -17.25
CA VAL A 15 -1.56 15.89 -16.58
C VAL A 15 -2.20 14.91 -15.58
N PRO A 16 -2.34 15.28 -14.30
CA PRO A 16 -2.96 14.41 -13.31
C PRO A 16 -4.43 14.14 -13.65
N PRO A 17 -4.97 12.98 -13.27
CA PRO A 17 -6.36 12.62 -13.56
C PRO A 17 -7.33 13.59 -12.88
N ARG A 18 -8.39 13.99 -13.61
CA ARG A 18 -9.43 14.90 -13.08
C ARG A 18 -10.53 14.17 -12.32
N GLN A 19 -10.76 12.90 -12.64
CA GLN A 19 -11.78 12.06 -12.03
C GLN A 19 -11.11 11.11 -11.05
N ILE A 20 -11.18 11.45 -9.77
CA ILE A 20 -10.56 10.69 -8.69
C ILE A 20 -11.64 10.32 -7.69
N VAL A 21 -11.72 9.03 -7.36
CA VAL A 21 -12.50 8.54 -6.24
C VAL A 21 -11.55 8.29 -5.08
N ASP A 22 -11.76 8.99 -3.97
CA ASP A 22 -11.00 8.74 -2.74
C ASP A 22 -11.71 7.62 -1.95
N ALA A 23 -11.15 6.42 -2.02
CA ALA A 23 -11.69 5.25 -1.33
C ALA A 23 -11.02 5.11 0.04
N ALA A 24 -11.84 5.09 1.11
CA ALA A 24 -11.35 4.98 2.49
C ALA A 24 -10.76 3.60 2.83
N ASP A 25 -11.04 2.58 2.02
CA ASP A 25 -10.59 1.21 2.23
C ASP A 25 -10.21 0.52 0.91
N LEU A 26 -9.25 -0.38 1.01
CA LEU A 26 -8.73 -1.15 -0.11
C LEU A 26 -9.79 -2.05 -0.76
N LEU A 27 -10.64 -2.74 0.03
CA LEU A 27 -11.67 -3.62 -0.52
C LEU A 27 -12.73 -2.83 -1.26
N LEU A 28 -13.07 -1.62 -0.78
CA LEU A 28 -13.93 -0.69 -1.51
C LEU A 28 -13.27 -0.27 -2.83
N SER A 29 -11.98 0.06 -2.81
CA SER A 29 -11.25 0.39 -4.05
C SER A 29 -11.25 -0.77 -5.05
N LEU A 30 -11.06 -2.01 -4.59
CA LEU A 30 -11.10 -3.19 -5.46
C LEU A 30 -12.52 -3.47 -5.98
N ALA A 31 -13.55 -3.24 -5.17
CA ALA A 31 -14.94 -3.35 -5.63
C ALA A 31 -15.27 -2.30 -6.69
N LEU A 32 -14.76 -1.07 -6.57
CA LEU A 32 -14.92 -0.03 -7.59
C LEU A 32 -14.26 -0.45 -8.91
N VAL A 33 -13.02 -0.94 -8.86
CA VAL A 33 -12.31 -1.46 -10.04
C VAL A 33 -13.07 -2.64 -10.66
N ASP A 34 -13.65 -3.53 -9.86
CA ASP A 34 -14.43 -4.67 -10.35
C ASP A 34 -15.73 -4.28 -11.06
N LYS A 35 -16.29 -3.11 -10.73
CA LYS A 35 -17.62 -2.68 -11.17
C LYS A 35 -17.61 -1.49 -12.14
N SER A 36 -16.43 -1.00 -12.54
CA SER A 36 -16.30 0.18 -13.39
C SER A 36 -14.97 0.20 -14.13
N ASP A 37 -14.80 1.15 -15.05
CA ASP A 37 -13.55 1.39 -15.77
C ASP A 37 -12.53 2.19 -14.93
N THR A 38 -12.53 1.99 -13.62
CA THR A 38 -11.57 2.65 -12.72
C THR A 38 -10.30 1.84 -12.59
N ILE A 39 -9.19 2.52 -12.34
CA ILE A 39 -7.91 1.91 -11.97
C ILE A 39 -7.54 2.36 -10.57
N THR A 40 -6.78 1.52 -9.85
CA THR A 40 -6.26 1.85 -8.53
C THR A 40 -4.78 1.51 -8.45
N VAL A 41 -4.12 2.08 -7.45
CA VAL A 41 -2.71 1.79 -7.15
C VAL A 41 -2.64 1.14 -5.78
N THR A 42 -2.03 -0.03 -5.71
CA THR A 42 -1.80 -0.78 -4.47
C THR A 42 -0.38 -1.34 -4.44
N THR A 43 0.04 -1.92 -3.31
CA THR A 43 1.34 -2.57 -3.20
C THR A 43 1.33 -3.93 -3.91
N ARG A 44 2.52 -4.44 -4.27
CA ARG A 44 2.63 -5.73 -4.94
C ARG A 44 2.11 -6.87 -4.08
N GLU A 45 2.43 -6.85 -2.79
CA GLU A 45 2.00 -7.86 -1.83
C GLU A 45 0.47 -7.93 -1.72
N VAL A 46 -0.19 -6.76 -1.76
CA VAL A 46 -1.65 -6.68 -1.76
C VAL A 46 -2.22 -7.22 -3.06
N ALA A 47 -1.62 -6.86 -4.21
CA ALA A 47 -2.06 -7.36 -5.50
C ALA A 47 -1.94 -8.89 -5.58
N ASP A 48 -0.81 -9.44 -5.13
CA ASP A 48 -0.57 -10.88 -5.12
C ASP A 48 -1.57 -11.63 -4.20
N LEU A 49 -1.98 -11.00 -3.09
CA LEU A 49 -2.90 -11.59 -2.13
C LEU A 49 -4.38 -11.47 -2.52
N LEU A 50 -4.78 -10.32 -3.07
CA LEU A 50 -6.20 -9.95 -3.21
C LEU A 50 -6.68 -9.77 -4.66
N CYS A 51 -5.78 -9.78 -5.65
CA CYS A 51 -6.10 -9.55 -7.05
C CYS A 51 -5.91 -10.82 -7.89
N PRO A 52 -6.82 -11.82 -7.81
CA PRO A 52 -6.73 -13.01 -8.64
C PRO A 52 -6.81 -12.64 -10.13
N PRO A 53 -6.03 -13.31 -11.00
CA PRO A 53 -5.88 -12.91 -12.41
C PRO A 53 -7.16 -13.07 -13.24
N GLN A 54 -8.14 -13.86 -12.77
CA GLN A 54 -9.44 -13.97 -13.45
C GLN A 54 -10.32 -12.74 -13.29
N ARG A 55 -10.03 -11.89 -12.29
CA ARG A 55 -10.90 -10.76 -11.91
C ARG A 55 -10.21 -9.41 -12.00
N PHE A 56 -8.89 -9.39 -11.83
CA PHE A 56 -8.09 -8.18 -11.87
C PHE A 56 -6.89 -8.36 -12.79
N HIS A 57 -6.52 -7.29 -13.48
CA HIS A 57 -5.32 -7.25 -14.30
C HIS A 57 -4.35 -6.23 -13.74
N LEU A 58 -3.14 -6.68 -13.42
CA LEU A 58 -2.05 -5.79 -13.07
C LEU A 58 -1.53 -5.13 -14.35
N LEU A 59 -1.62 -3.81 -14.40
CA LEU A 59 -1.07 -3.03 -15.51
C LEU A 59 0.46 -3.04 -15.43
N PRO A 60 1.17 -3.18 -16.57
CA PRO A 60 2.61 -3.08 -16.59
C PRO A 60 3.04 -1.69 -16.12
N PHE A 61 3.92 -1.66 -15.13
CA PHE A 61 4.41 -0.44 -14.53
C PHE A 61 5.91 -0.55 -14.24
N SER A 62 6.70 0.31 -14.88
CA SER A 62 8.16 0.22 -14.89
C SER A 62 8.83 1.13 -13.86
N GLU A 63 8.11 2.10 -13.32
CA GLU A 63 8.64 3.03 -12.32
C GLU A 63 8.66 2.38 -10.92
N THR A 64 9.71 2.66 -10.16
CA THR A 64 9.83 2.19 -8.79
C THR A 64 9.06 3.12 -7.85
N LEU A 65 7.81 2.77 -7.59
CA LEU A 65 6.98 3.45 -6.60
C LEU A 65 7.26 2.88 -5.20
N SER A 66 8.28 3.40 -4.51
CA SER A 66 8.52 3.07 -3.11
C SER A 66 7.69 3.95 -2.19
N VAL A 67 6.77 3.34 -1.45
CA VAL A 67 6.21 3.93 -0.23
C VAL A 67 6.97 3.44 0.98
N GLN A 68 7.03 4.30 1.99
CA GLN A 68 7.68 3.97 3.25
C GLN A 68 7.08 2.65 3.79
N PRO A 69 7.92 1.66 4.13
CA PRO A 69 7.43 0.37 4.59
C PRO A 69 6.64 0.53 5.89
N TYR A 70 5.78 -0.43 6.16
CA TYR A 70 5.07 -0.51 7.44
C TYR A 70 6.07 -0.43 8.60
N GLY A 71 5.75 0.42 9.58
CA GLY A 71 6.59 0.63 10.75
C GLY A 71 5.94 0.07 12.01
N LEU A 72 6.76 -0.43 12.93
CA LEU A 72 6.32 -0.71 14.29
C LEU A 72 6.31 0.61 15.07
N VAL A 73 5.11 1.07 15.46
CA VAL A 73 4.92 2.33 16.17
C VAL A 73 4.53 2.06 17.62
N SER A 74 5.17 2.76 18.55
CA SER A 74 4.80 2.77 19.98
C SER A 74 4.83 4.19 20.54
N LEU A 75 4.10 4.42 21.63
CA LEU A 75 4.13 5.69 22.33
C LEU A 75 5.50 5.89 22.99
N ARG A 76 6.17 7.00 22.66
CA ARG A 76 7.56 7.30 23.10
C ARG A 76 7.78 7.20 24.61
N HIS A 77 6.78 7.58 25.40
CA HIS A 77 6.87 7.65 26.86
C HIS A 77 6.05 6.58 27.58
N GLN A 78 5.51 5.59 26.86
CA GLN A 78 4.74 4.50 27.45
C GLN A 78 5.59 3.23 27.48
N ARG A 79 5.76 2.64 28.67
CA ARG A 79 6.37 1.32 28.78
C ARG A 79 5.40 0.28 28.21
N LEU A 80 5.90 -0.55 27.30
CA LEU A 80 5.15 -1.71 26.81
C LEU A 80 4.92 -2.68 27.98
N SER A 81 3.75 -3.32 27.99
CA SER A 81 3.52 -4.47 28.87
C SER A 81 4.48 -5.60 28.49
N PRO A 82 4.76 -6.56 29.40
CA PRO A 82 5.65 -7.68 29.09
C PRO A 82 5.26 -8.43 27.81
N GLY A 83 3.97 -8.70 27.59
CA GLY A 83 3.49 -9.37 26.38
C GLY A 83 3.67 -8.52 25.11
N ALA A 84 3.40 -7.22 25.18
CA ALA A 84 3.60 -6.33 24.04
C ALA A 84 5.10 -6.16 23.69
N ALA A 85 5.98 -6.19 24.70
CA ALA A 85 7.42 -6.14 24.49
C ALA A 85 7.94 -7.38 23.76
N VAL A 86 7.48 -8.57 24.16
CA VAL A 86 7.81 -9.83 23.48
C VAL A 86 7.31 -9.84 22.03
N LEU A 87 6.05 -9.44 21.80
CA LEU A 87 5.52 -9.33 20.43
C LEU A 87 6.35 -8.35 19.59
N MET A 88 6.69 -7.19 20.17
CA MET A 88 7.49 -6.17 19.49
C MET A 88 8.89 -6.67 19.14
N SER A 89 9.56 -7.42 20.01
CA SER A 89 10.86 -8.01 19.71
C SER A 89 10.76 -9.10 18.64
N THR A 90 9.79 -9.99 18.74
CA THR A 90 9.58 -11.07 17.76
C THR A 90 9.25 -10.50 16.36
N LEU A 91 8.39 -9.48 16.28
CA LEU A 91 8.10 -8.83 14.99
C LEU A 91 9.35 -8.16 14.39
N ARG A 92 10.20 -7.53 15.22
CA ARG A 92 11.46 -6.95 14.75
C ARG A 92 12.41 -8.00 14.19
N GLU A 93 12.51 -9.15 14.85
CA GLU A 93 13.34 -10.28 14.40
C GLU A 93 12.83 -10.84 13.06
N ILE A 94 11.53 -11.09 12.94
CA ILE A 94 10.92 -11.60 11.69
C ILE A 94 11.14 -10.61 10.54
N ILE A 95 10.91 -9.32 10.78
CA ILE A 95 11.12 -8.28 9.76
C ILE A 95 12.58 -8.20 9.33
N ALA A 96 13.53 -8.33 10.26
CA ALA A 96 14.96 -8.30 9.94
C ALA A 96 15.43 -9.52 9.12
N GLN A 97 14.71 -10.64 9.17
CA GLN A 97 15.04 -11.86 8.41
C GLN A 97 14.37 -11.92 7.03
N GLY A 98 13.26 -11.20 6.84
CA GLY A 98 12.50 -11.17 5.60
C GLY A 98 12.84 -10.02 4.65
N ALA A 99 13.87 -9.21 4.97
CA ALA A 99 14.34 -8.06 4.19
C ALA A 99 15.60 -8.38 3.37
#